data_AF-A0A6C1PL29-F1
#
_entry.id   AF-A0A6C1PL29-F1
#
_cell.length_a   1.000
_cell.length_b   1.000
_cell.length_c   1.000
_cell.angle_alpha   90.00
_cell.angle_beta   90.00
_cell.angle_gamma   90.00
#
_symmetry.space_group_name_H-M   'P 1'
#
loop_
_entity.id
_entity.type
_entity.pdbx_description
1 polymer ?
#
loop_
_entity_poly.entity_id
_entity_poly.type
_entity_poly.pdbx_seq_one_letter_code
_entity_poly.pdbx_strand_id
1 'polypeptide(L)'
;MSMKTSGRVLFPVASTAVVLVLFACSNPAGPDLAADIQGSETNGYSIGDTGPAGGWIFYIDVENEHDWTYLEAAPTDASESVAWSNISQYFGLGVLSGNIGRGASNTALIVAQDGHTESAAQVALDYEAGGFDDWFLPSNMELEAMRDNLHLAGIGNFAVAQHWSSMEMGTGSPNSGRFVDFGNPDSPWGAVTKSSTRRVRPVRSF
;
A
#
# COMPACT_ATOMS: atom_id res chain seq x y z
N MET A 1 34.26 -35.37 43.58
CA MET A 1 34.39 -35.14 42.13
C MET A 1 34.51 -33.63 41.91
N SER A 2 35.44 -33.23 41.06
CA SER A 2 36.12 -31.92 40.99
C SER A 2 35.24 -30.66 40.89
N MET A 3 35.57 -29.63 41.68
CA MET A 3 35.47 -28.22 41.28
C MET A 3 36.62 -27.91 40.33
N LYS A 4 36.39 -27.14 39.25
CA LYS A 4 37.43 -26.38 38.54
C LYS A 4 36.88 -25.08 37.97
N THR A 5 37.80 -24.14 37.92
CA THR A 5 37.71 -22.69 37.93
C THR A 5 37.53 -22.10 36.52
N SER A 6 36.97 -20.89 36.50
CA SER A 6 36.91 -19.94 35.38
C SER A 6 38.29 -19.66 34.74
N GLY A 7 38.32 -19.50 33.41
CA GLY A 7 39.49 -19.07 32.65
C GLY A 7 39.09 -18.17 31.48
N ARG A 8 39.47 -16.87 31.58
CA ARG A 8 39.66 -15.94 30.46
C ARG A 8 40.97 -16.28 29.72
N VAL A 9 41.16 -15.66 28.55
CA VAL A 9 42.43 -15.28 27.82
C VAL A 9 42.24 -15.63 26.33
N LEU A 10 42.68 -14.94 25.29
CA LEU A 10 43.27 -13.63 24.97
C LEU A 10 43.72 -13.80 23.49
N PHE A 11 43.32 -12.95 22.53
CA PHE A 11 43.95 -12.91 21.19
C PHE A 11 45.33 -12.22 21.32
N PRO A 12 46.41 -12.54 20.56
CA PRO A 12 46.47 -12.32 19.10
C PRO A 12 47.47 -13.23 18.33
N VAL A 13 47.66 -13.01 17.01
CA VAL A 13 48.96 -12.66 16.34
C VAL A 13 48.78 -12.66 14.81
N ALA A 14 49.39 -11.63 14.23
CA ALA A 14 49.37 -11.19 12.83
C ALA A 14 50.05 -12.13 11.83
N SER A 15 49.60 -12.06 10.56
CA SER A 15 50.32 -12.55 9.39
C SER A 15 50.83 -11.36 8.59
N THR A 16 52.15 -11.24 8.50
CA THR A 16 52.89 -10.25 7.72
C THR A 16 53.09 -10.75 6.29
N ALA A 17 52.69 -9.95 5.30
CA ALA A 17 53.28 -10.00 3.97
C ALA A 17 53.89 -8.63 3.66
N VAL A 18 55.21 -8.64 3.51
CA VAL A 18 56.07 -7.51 3.13
C VAL A 18 55.97 -7.33 1.62
N VAL A 19 55.58 -6.14 1.16
CA VAL A 19 55.88 -5.68 -0.20
C VAL A 19 56.63 -4.37 -0.08
N LEU A 20 57.89 -4.44 -0.52
CA LEU A 20 58.88 -3.37 -0.60
C LEU A 20 58.71 -2.61 -1.93
N VAL A 21 59.26 -1.38 -1.98
CA VAL A 21 59.66 -0.57 -3.17
C VAL A 21 58.57 0.41 -3.62
N LEU A 22 58.76 1.74 -3.73
CA LEU A 22 59.87 2.68 -3.53
C LEU A 22 59.26 4.08 -3.28
N PHE A 23 59.92 4.92 -2.48
CA PHE A 23 59.61 6.34 -2.36
C PHE A 23 60.07 7.12 -3.59
N ALA A 24 59.20 7.98 -4.13
CA ALA A 24 59.59 9.12 -4.94
C ALA A 24 58.73 10.35 -4.60
N CYS A 25 59.43 11.36 -4.07
CA CYS A 25 59.18 12.81 -4.09
C CYS A 25 57.81 13.37 -3.67
N SER A 26 57.86 14.04 -2.52
CA SER A 26 56.93 15.02 -1.95
C SER A 26 56.22 15.95 -2.95
N ASN A 27 54.90 16.07 -2.81
CA ASN A 27 54.16 17.28 -3.14
C ASN A 27 53.15 17.59 -2.01
N PRO A 28 53.10 18.81 -1.44
CA PRO A 28 52.26 19.11 -0.29
C PRO A 28 50.90 19.74 -0.67
N ALA A 29 49.91 19.50 0.19
CA ALA A 29 48.63 20.21 0.40
C ALA A 29 47.32 19.56 -0.13
N GLY A 30 46.43 19.24 0.83
CA GLY A 30 44.99 19.00 0.66
C GLY A 30 44.44 18.02 1.72
N PRO A 31 43.42 18.38 2.55
CA PRO A 31 42.96 17.54 3.64
C PRO A 31 41.98 16.44 3.17
N ASP A 32 42.15 15.28 3.78
CA ASP A 32 41.16 14.25 4.16
C ASP A 32 39.83 14.17 3.39
N LEU A 33 39.62 13.05 2.68
CA LEU A 33 38.30 12.44 2.56
C LEU A 33 38.48 10.98 2.12
N ALA A 34 38.45 10.09 3.11
CA ALA A 34 38.12 8.70 2.91
C ALA A 34 36.75 8.61 2.22
N ALA A 35 36.71 8.11 0.98
CA ALA A 35 35.49 7.65 0.37
C ALA A 35 35.45 6.12 0.48
N ASP A 36 35.05 5.65 1.66
CA ASP A 36 34.24 4.45 1.75
C ASP A 36 32.85 4.80 1.22
N ILE A 37 32.38 4.10 0.19
CA ILE A 37 30.94 4.01 -0.09
C ILE A 37 30.62 2.53 -0.28
N GLN A 38 30.42 1.84 0.85
CA GLN A 38 29.30 0.93 0.95
C GLN A 38 27.99 1.70 0.77
N GLY A 39 27.06 1.16 -0.02
CA GLY A 39 25.70 1.67 -0.08
C GLY A 39 25.02 1.36 -1.41
N SER A 40 24.55 0.13 -1.59
CA SER A 40 23.47 -0.16 -2.53
C SER A 40 22.29 -0.73 -1.74
N GLU A 41 21.75 0.10 -0.84
CA GLU A 41 20.43 -0.13 -0.26
C GLU A 41 19.43 0.50 -1.24
N THR A 42 18.65 -0.29 -1.96
CA THR A 42 17.50 0.26 -2.69
C THR A 42 16.48 0.73 -1.67
N ASN A 43 16.48 2.04 -1.46
CA ASN A 43 15.60 2.81 -0.59
C ASN A 43 14.15 2.65 -1.05
N GLY A 44 13.45 1.64 -0.53
CA GLY A 44 12.03 1.41 -0.80
C GLY A 44 11.14 2.50 -0.21
N TYR A 45 9.84 2.45 -0.50
CA TYR A 45 8.89 3.40 0.05
C TYR A 45 8.49 3.08 1.50
N SER A 46 8.23 4.12 2.27
CA SER A 46 7.59 4.07 3.58
C SER A 46 6.11 4.43 3.49
N ILE A 47 5.32 4.04 4.49
CA ILE A 47 3.95 4.50 4.64
C ILE A 47 3.91 6.03 4.73
N GLY A 48 3.05 6.65 3.92
CA GLY A 48 2.93 8.10 3.81
C GLY A 48 3.87 8.73 2.78
N ASP A 49 4.77 7.98 2.15
CA ASP A 49 5.57 8.49 1.04
C ASP A 49 4.71 8.71 -0.21
N THR A 50 5.17 9.62 -1.06
CA THR A 50 4.59 9.80 -2.39
C THR A 50 5.05 8.66 -3.30
N GLY A 51 4.10 7.91 -3.84
CA GLY A 51 4.36 6.80 -4.76
C GLY A 51 4.68 7.26 -6.19
N PRO A 52 5.00 6.30 -7.08
CA PRO A 52 5.40 6.59 -8.46
C PRO A 52 4.28 7.26 -9.29
N ALA A 53 3.01 7.07 -8.94
CA ALA A 53 1.90 7.73 -9.62
C ALA A 53 1.52 9.09 -9.00
N GLY A 54 2.31 9.58 -8.03
CA GLY A 54 2.04 10.81 -7.29
C GLY A 54 0.99 10.65 -6.18
N GLY A 55 0.56 9.43 -5.92
CA GLY A 55 -0.33 9.06 -4.83
C GLY A 55 0.42 8.84 -3.51
N TRP A 56 -0.22 8.13 -2.58
CA TRP A 56 0.30 7.94 -1.23
C TRP A 56 0.40 6.46 -0.88
N ILE A 57 1.59 6.03 -0.47
CA ILE A 57 1.82 4.65 -0.02
C ILE A 57 1.10 4.43 1.31
N PHE A 58 0.17 3.48 1.36
CA PHE A 58 -0.62 3.20 2.56
C PHE A 58 -0.50 1.76 3.04
N TYR A 59 0.12 0.89 2.25
CA TYR A 59 0.35 -0.50 2.62
C TYR A 59 1.65 -1.02 1.97
N ILE A 60 2.37 -1.86 2.71
CA ILE A 60 3.59 -2.54 2.28
C ILE A 60 3.40 -4.02 2.61
N ASP A 61 3.50 -4.88 1.59
CA ASP A 61 3.50 -6.33 1.77
C ASP A 61 4.89 -6.80 2.21
N VAL A 62 5.14 -6.73 3.51
CA VAL A 62 6.42 -7.15 4.10
C VAL A 62 6.59 -8.67 4.15
N GLU A 63 5.49 -9.42 4.05
CA GLU A 63 5.48 -10.88 4.12
C GLU A 63 5.58 -11.54 2.74
N ASN A 64 5.46 -10.76 1.66
CA ASN A 64 5.43 -11.21 0.27
C ASN A 64 4.31 -12.23 0.02
N GLU A 65 3.11 -11.91 0.53
CA GLU A 65 1.88 -12.67 0.28
C GLU A 65 1.32 -12.45 -1.13
N HIS A 66 1.74 -11.37 -1.79
CA HIS A 66 1.29 -10.91 -3.10
C HIS A 66 2.43 -10.82 -4.14
N ASP A 67 2.06 -10.66 -5.40
CA ASP A 67 2.98 -10.46 -6.53
C ASP A 67 3.42 -8.99 -6.71
N TRP A 68 2.93 -8.10 -5.84
CA TRP A 68 3.27 -6.69 -5.71
C TRP A 68 3.77 -6.42 -4.28
N THR A 69 4.45 -5.30 -4.06
CA THR A 69 4.98 -4.93 -2.73
C THR A 69 4.23 -3.76 -2.10
N TYR A 70 3.72 -2.83 -2.90
CA TYR A 70 3.12 -1.59 -2.41
C TYR A 70 1.69 -1.42 -2.87
N LEU A 71 0.85 -0.82 -2.01
CA LEU A 71 -0.39 -0.19 -2.45
C LEU A 71 -0.29 1.32 -2.32
N GLU A 72 -0.69 2.00 -3.39
CA GLU A 72 -0.69 3.45 -3.53
C GLU A 72 -2.12 3.96 -3.68
N ALA A 73 -2.55 4.82 -2.76
CA ALA A 73 -3.84 5.50 -2.83
C ALA A 73 -3.73 6.68 -3.81
N ALA A 74 -4.76 6.90 -4.61
CA ALA A 74 -4.78 8.01 -5.56
C ALA A 74 -4.54 9.37 -4.88
N PRO A 75 -3.90 10.34 -5.58
CA PRO A 75 -3.66 11.66 -5.02
C PRO A 75 -4.94 12.37 -4.54
N THR A 76 -6.07 12.12 -5.19
CA THR A 76 -7.38 12.71 -4.90
C THR A 76 -8.50 11.69 -5.11
N ASP A 77 -9.69 11.97 -4.59
CA ASP A 77 -10.89 11.20 -4.93
C ASP A 77 -11.17 11.29 -6.44
N ALA A 78 -11.52 10.18 -7.08
CA ALA A 78 -11.96 10.15 -8.46
C ALA A 78 -13.43 10.58 -8.63
N SER A 79 -14.22 10.43 -7.58
CA SER A 79 -15.60 10.92 -7.53
C SER A 79 -16.02 11.20 -6.09
N GLU A 80 -16.84 12.22 -5.91
CA GLU A 80 -17.40 12.59 -4.60
C GLU A 80 -18.74 11.90 -4.31
N SER A 81 -19.42 11.37 -5.33
CA SER A 81 -20.76 10.81 -5.23
C SER A 81 -21.08 9.94 -6.43
N VAL A 82 -20.92 8.63 -6.28
CA VAL A 82 -21.32 7.63 -7.28
C VAL A 82 -22.02 6.44 -6.61
N ALA A 83 -22.98 5.85 -7.31
CA ALA A 83 -23.59 4.59 -6.90
C ALA A 83 -22.55 3.46 -6.85
N TRP A 84 -22.72 2.50 -5.96
CA TRP A 84 -21.81 1.35 -5.89
C TRP A 84 -21.84 0.57 -7.21
N SER A 85 -23.03 0.30 -7.74
CA SER A 85 -23.25 -0.28 -9.08
C SER A 85 -24.70 -0.08 -9.52
N ASN A 86 -24.93 0.03 -10.84
CA ASN A 86 -26.26 -0.10 -11.44
C ASN A 86 -26.84 -1.52 -11.30
N ILE A 87 -25.99 -2.52 -11.09
CA ILE A 87 -26.42 -3.91 -10.89
C ILE A 87 -26.75 -4.16 -9.42
N SER A 88 -28.03 -4.44 -9.14
CA SER A 88 -28.50 -4.78 -7.80
C SER A 88 -28.30 -6.25 -7.44
N GLN A 89 -28.05 -7.11 -8.43
CA GLN A 89 -27.86 -8.55 -8.23
C GLN A 89 -26.70 -8.84 -7.29
N TYR A 90 -26.91 -9.79 -6.39
CA TYR A 90 -25.91 -10.28 -5.45
C TYR A 90 -24.93 -11.25 -6.11
N PHE A 91 -23.63 -11.09 -5.85
CA PHE A 91 -22.60 -11.99 -6.39
C PHE A 91 -22.59 -13.37 -5.73
N GLY A 92 -22.95 -13.44 -4.45
CA GLY A 92 -22.73 -14.64 -3.65
C GLY A 92 -21.75 -14.39 -2.51
N LEU A 93 -21.87 -15.21 -1.47
CA LEU A 93 -21.04 -15.06 -0.27
C LEU A 93 -19.57 -15.30 -0.62
N GLY A 94 -18.71 -14.35 -0.24
CA GLY A 94 -17.26 -14.48 -0.33
C GLY A 94 -16.67 -14.24 -1.73
N VAL A 95 -17.48 -13.98 -2.76
CA VAL A 95 -16.99 -13.69 -4.11
C VAL A 95 -16.21 -12.38 -4.11
N LEU A 96 -16.82 -11.33 -3.56
CA LEU A 96 -16.20 -10.01 -3.40
C LEU A 96 -15.67 -9.87 -1.97
N SER A 97 -14.58 -10.57 -1.65
CA SER A 97 -13.97 -10.56 -0.31
C SER A 97 -13.38 -9.18 0.04
N GLY A 98 -13.42 -8.83 1.32
CA GLY A 98 -12.89 -7.56 1.83
C GLY A 98 -11.39 -7.53 2.12
N ASN A 99 -10.66 -8.63 1.92
CA ASN A 99 -9.25 -8.75 2.34
C ASN A 99 -8.29 -7.87 1.53
N ILE A 100 -7.09 -7.64 2.07
CA ILE A 100 -5.97 -7.04 1.31
C ILE A 100 -5.67 -7.88 0.05
N GLY A 101 -5.34 -7.20 -1.05
CA GLY A 101 -5.06 -7.78 -2.35
C GLY A 101 -6.29 -8.23 -3.13
N ARG A 102 -7.51 -7.89 -2.67
CA ARG A 102 -8.75 -8.27 -3.34
C ARG A 102 -9.33 -7.18 -4.22
N GLY A 103 -8.93 -5.92 -4.02
CA GLY A 103 -9.54 -4.77 -4.70
C GLY A 103 -9.57 -4.92 -6.21
N ALA A 104 -8.43 -5.25 -6.82
CA ALA A 104 -8.32 -5.42 -8.27
C ALA A 104 -9.24 -6.52 -8.80
N SER A 105 -9.19 -7.72 -8.20
CA SER A 105 -10.03 -8.86 -8.60
C SER A 105 -11.53 -8.58 -8.43
N ASN A 106 -11.92 -7.91 -7.34
CA ASN A 106 -13.31 -7.53 -7.09
C ASN A 106 -13.78 -6.50 -8.12
N THR A 107 -12.96 -5.50 -8.42
CA THR A 107 -13.24 -4.44 -9.40
C THR A 107 -13.51 -5.05 -10.78
N ALA A 108 -12.66 -5.97 -11.23
CA ALA A 108 -12.84 -6.70 -12.48
C ALA A 108 -14.16 -7.49 -12.52
N LEU A 109 -14.51 -8.18 -11.43
CA LEU A 109 -15.78 -8.92 -11.33
C LEU A 109 -17.00 -8.00 -11.37
N ILE A 110 -16.95 -6.83 -10.72
CA ILE A 110 -18.04 -5.85 -10.69
C ILE A 110 -18.39 -5.38 -12.12
N VAL A 111 -17.39 -5.02 -12.91
CA VAL A 111 -17.61 -4.48 -14.27
C VAL A 111 -17.90 -5.58 -15.31
N ALA A 112 -17.56 -6.83 -15.03
CA ALA A 112 -17.84 -7.96 -15.91
C ALA A 112 -19.28 -8.49 -15.82
N GLN A 113 -20.14 -7.91 -14.96
CA GLN A 113 -21.53 -8.34 -14.85
C GLN A 113 -22.34 -8.02 -16.10
N ASP A 114 -23.24 -8.92 -16.48
CA ASP A 114 -24.17 -8.67 -17.57
C ASP A 114 -25.08 -7.47 -17.26
N GLY A 115 -25.22 -6.56 -18.23
CA GLY A 115 -25.94 -5.30 -18.08
C GLY A 115 -25.24 -4.23 -17.23
N HIS A 116 -24.00 -4.43 -16.79
CA HIS A 116 -23.22 -3.39 -16.12
C HIS A 116 -23.01 -2.20 -17.07
N THR A 117 -23.22 -0.98 -16.55
CA THR A 117 -23.00 0.26 -17.32
C THR A 117 -22.34 1.35 -16.49
N GLU A 118 -22.52 1.34 -15.17
CA GLU A 118 -21.95 2.34 -14.27
C GLU A 118 -21.74 1.77 -12.86
N SER A 119 -20.61 2.07 -12.24
CA SER A 119 -20.30 1.67 -10.86
C SER A 119 -19.15 2.49 -10.28
N ALA A 120 -19.00 2.42 -8.96
CA ALA A 120 -17.80 2.90 -8.29
C ALA A 120 -16.52 2.20 -8.79
N ALA A 121 -16.64 0.92 -9.19
CA ALA A 121 -15.55 0.15 -9.79
C ALA A 121 -15.15 0.70 -11.16
N GLN A 122 -16.12 1.07 -12.01
CA GLN A 122 -15.85 1.69 -13.31
C GLN A 122 -15.16 3.04 -13.13
N VAL A 123 -15.63 3.87 -12.20
CA VAL A 123 -14.99 5.16 -11.88
C VAL A 123 -13.51 4.99 -11.49
N ALA A 124 -13.18 3.91 -10.77
CA ALA A 124 -11.79 3.65 -10.40
C ALA A 124 -10.94 3.17 -11.58
N LEU A 125 -11.50 2.34 -12.47
CA LEU A 125 -10.81 1.88 -13.69
C LEU A 125 -10.60 3.00 -14.72
N ASP A 126 -11.53 3.96 -14.78
CA ASP A 126 -11.42 5.12 -15.67
C ASP A 126 -10.48 6.21 -15.12
N TYR A 127 -9.96 6.04 -13.91
CA TYR A 127 -9.07 7.01 -13.28
C TYR A 127 -7.65 6.88 -13.84
N GLU A 128 -7.06 8.02 -14.22
CA GLU A 128 -5.67 8.10 -14.67
C GLU A 128 -4.93 9.17 -13.86
N ALA A 129 -3.76 8.80 -13.32
CA ALA A 129 -2.88 9.72 -12.60
C ALA A 129 -1.44 9.26 -12.68
N GLY A 130 -0.50 10.21 -12.73
CA GLY A 130 0.93 9.93 -12.77
C GLY A 130 1.40 9.15 -14.01
N GLY A 131 0.59 9.08 -15.07
CA GLY A 131 0.87 8.28 -16.26
C GLY A 131 0.47 6.79 -16.14
N PHE A 132 -0.31 6.43 -15.12
CA PHE A 132 -0.82 5.08 -14.89
C PHE A 132 -2.34 5.01 -15.01
N ASP A 133 -2.83 3.89 -15.52
CA ASP A 133 -4.24 3.54 -15.81
C ASP A 133 -4.66 2.20 -15.14
N ASP A 134 -3.84 1.68 -14.23
CA ASP A 134 -4.01 0.40 -13.51
C ASP A 134 -4.75 0.54 -12.17
N TRP A 135 -5.56 1.58 -12.03
CA TRP A 135 -6.27 1.92 -10.81
C TRP A 135 -7.53 1.05 -10.62
N PHE A 136 -7.85 0.70 -9.38
CA PHE A 136 -8.99 -0.13 -9.03
C PHE A 136 -9.70 0.35 -7.75
N LEU A 137 -10.93 -0.15 -7.54
CA LEU A 137 -11.70 0.15 -6.35
C LEU A 137 -11.17 -0.71 -5.17
N PRO A 138 -10.71 -0.10 -4.07
CA PRO A 138 -10.08 -0.83 -2.99
C PRO A 138 -11.04 -1.82 -2.34
N SER A 139 -10.52 -2.95 -1.85
CA SER A 139 -11.26 -3.82 -0.93
C SER A 139 -11.57 -3.09 0.38
N ASN A 140 -12.42 -3.68 1.21
CA ASN A 140 -12.82 -3.04 2.47
C ASN A 140 -11.63 -2.84 3.42
N MET A 141 -10.72 -3.81 3.51
CA MET A 141 -9.52 -3.72 4.34
C MET A 141 -8.44 -2.83 3.73
N GLU A 142 -8.32 -2.76 2.39
CA GLU A 142 -7.42 -1.81 1.73
C GLU A 142 -7.85 -0.37 2.01
N LEU A 143 -9.16 -0.11 1.95
CA LEU A 143 -9.72 1.21 2.23
C LEU A 143 -9.63 1.58 3.72
N GLU A 144 -9.77 0.62 4.63
CA GLU A 144 -9.48 0.82 6.05
C GLU A 144 -8.00 1.14 6.28
N ALA A 145 -7.07 0.45 5.62
CA ALA A 145 -5.65 0.75 5.73
C ALA A 145 -5.34 2.18 5.23
N MET A 146 -5.99 2.66 4.16
CA MET A 146 -5.89 4.07 3.76
C MET A 146 -6.36 5.03 4.86
N ARG A 147 -7.49 4.72 5.51
CA ARG A 147 -8.00 5.54 6.62
C ARG A 147 -6.98 5.59 7.75
N ASP A 148 -6.50 4.44 8.20
CA ASP A 148 -5.71 4.32 9.42
C ASP A 148 -4.30 4.87 9.24
N ASN A 149 -3.68 4.62 8.08
CA ASN A 149 -2.30 4.98 7.82
C ASN A 149 -2.14 6.39 7.21
N LEU A 150 -3.16 6.91 6.52
CA LEU A 150 -3.08 8.21 5.86
C LEU A 150 -4.05 9.22 6.47
N HIS A 151 -5.36 8.95 6.43
CA HIS A 151 -6.36 9.93 6.84
C HIS A 151 -6.21 10.36 8.30
N LEU A 152 -6.06 9.41 9.22
CA LEU A 152 -5.87 9.70 10.65
C LEU A 152 -4.56 10.42 10.94
N ALA A 153 -3.57 10.30 10.06
CA ALA A 153 -2.30 11.04 10.11
C ALA A 153 -2.37 12.42 9.42
N GLY A 154 -3.51 12.80 8.82
CA GLY A 154 -3.67 14.04 8.07
C GLY A 154 -2.99 14.04 6.70
N ILE A 155 -2.66 12.86 6.15
CA ILE A 155 -1.99 12.68 4.87
C ILE A 155 -3.04 12.37 3.78
N GLY A 156 -2.79 12.80 2.54
CA GLY A 156 -3.59 12.37 1.37
C GLY A 156 -4.90 13.12 1.11
N ASN A 157 -5.18 14.18 1.88
CA ASN A 157 -6.33 15.07 1.68
C ASN A 157 -7.66 14.30 1.52
N PHE A 158 -7.88 13.32 2.38
CA PHE A 158 -9.12 12.55 2.40
C PHE A 158 -10.26 13.37 3.01
N ALA A 159 -11.42 13.34 2.37
CA ALA A 159 -12.63 13.90 2.94
C ALA A 159 -13.07 13.10 4.18
N VAL A 160 -13.59 13.79 5.19
CA VAL A 160 -14.24 13.18 6.36
C VAL A 160 -15.62 12.68 5.92
N ALA A 161 -15.65 11.54 5.22
CA ALA A 161 -16.82 11.03 4.53
C ALA A 161 -16.72 9.51 4.25
N GLN A 162 -17.81 8.96 3.74
CA GLN A 162 -17.92 7.55 3.38
C GLN A 162 -17.38 7.27 1.99
N HIS A 163 -16.50 6.28 1.89
CA HIS A 163 -15.87 5.84 0.65
C HIS A 163 -16.29 4.42 0.31
N TRP A 164 -16.61 4.18 -0.95
CA TRP A 164 -16.95 2.83 -1.42
C TRP A 164 -15.74 1.91 -1.40
N SER A 165 -15.95 0.69 -0.93
CA SER A 165 -15.05 -0.44 -1.18
C SER A 165 -15.64 -1.34 -2.27
N SER A 166 -14.83 -2.23 -2.82
CA SER A 166 -15.23 -3.26 -3.79
C SER A 166 -15.85 -4.51 -3.15
N MET A 167 -16.06 -4.51 -1.83
CA MET A 167 -16.74 -5.60 -1.12
C MET A 167 -18.27 -5.42 -1.19
N GLU A 168 -18.97 -6.52 -1.40
CA GLU A 168 -20.42 -6.59 -1.28
C GLU A 168 -20.85 -7.14 0.08
N MET A 169 -22.02 -6.73 0.56
CA MET A 169 -22.61 -7.27 1.78
C MET A 169 -23.31 -8.61 1.53
N GLY A 170 -23.11 -9.56 2.45
CA GLY A 170 -23.63 -10.91 2.34
C GLY A 170 -25.14 -11.08 2.62
N THR A 171 -25.52 -12.29 3.04
CA THR A 171 -26.90 -12.82 3.14
C THR A 171 -27.91 -11.98 3.94
N GLY A 172 -27.47 -11.05 4.80
CA GLY A 172 -28.36 -10.13 5.50
C GLY A 172 -28.77 -8.89 4.69
N SER A 173 -28.06 -8.57 3.61
CA SER A 173 -28.30 -7.39 2.76
C SER A 173 -27.67 -7.57 1.36
N PRO A 174 -28.17 -8.53 0.57
CA PRO A 174 -27.55 -8.96 -0.70
C PRO A 174 -27.47 -7.86 -1.77
N ASN A 175 -28.24 -6.78 -1.62
CA ASN A 175 -28.25 -5.66 -2.57
C ASN A 175 -27.44 -4.45 -2.05
N SER A 176 -26.46 -4.68 -1.17
CA SER A 176 -25.70 -3.61 -0.52
C SER A 176 -24.20 -3.72 -0.79
N GLY A 177 -23.57 -2.57 -1.06
CA GLY A 177 -22.11 -2.43 -1.10
C GLY A 177 -21.56 -2.10 0.30
N ARG A 178 -20.29 -2.42 0.55
CA ARG A 178 -19.55 -2.04 1.77
C ARG A 178 -18.81 -0.73 1.59
N PHE A 179 -18.76 0.07 2.65
CA PHE A 179 -18.02 1.32 2.69
C PHE A 179 -17.22 1.45 3.98
N VAL A 180 -16.22 2.33 3.95
CA VAL A 180 -15.46 2.79 5.11
C VAL A 180 -15.76 4.27 5.33
N ASP A 181 -16.14 4.63 6.55
CA ASP A 181 -16.46 5.99 6.99
C ASP A 181 -15.23 6.63 7.65
N PHE A 182 -14.65 7.60 6.96
CA PHE A 182 -13.44 8.28 7.43
C PHE A 182 -13.76 9.26 8.58
N GLY A 183 -15.04 9.61 8.80
CA GLY A 183 -15.47 10.44 9.92
C GLY A 183 -15.86 9.68 11.18
N ASN A 184 -15.96 8.36 11.14
CA ASN A 184 -16.31 7.55 12.31
C ASN A 184 -15.03 6.98 12.96
N PRO A 185 -14.65 7.40 14.18
CA PRO A 185 -13.44 6.92 14.85
C PRO A 185 -13.54 5.46 15.34
N ASP A 186 -14.74 4.97 15.67
CA ASP A 186 -14.93 3.73 16.44
C ASP A 186 -15.37 2.53 15.59
N SER A 187 -16.23 2.76 14.59
CA SER A 187 -16.75 1.70 13.72
C SER A 187 -16.84 2.22 12.29
N PRO A 188 -15.74 2.17 11.53
CA PRO A 188 -15.70 2.80 10.22
C PRO A 188 -16.46 1.97 9.17
N TRP A 189 -16.79 0.71 9.43
CA TRP A 189 -17.39 -0.15 8.41
C TRP A 189 -18.91 -0.02 8.38
N GLY A 190 -19.45 0.13 7.18
CA GLY A 190 -20.89 0.13 6.95
C GLY A 190 -21.27 -0.58 5.66
N ALA A 191 -22.57 -0.74 5.47
CA ALA A 191 -23.12 -1.19 4.21
C ALA A 191 -24.43 -0.48 3.93
N VAL A 192 -24.71 -0.23 2.65
CA VAL A 192 -26.01 0.30 2.24
C VAL A 192 -26.29 -0.13 0.81
N THR A 193 -27.55 0.02 0.39
CA THR A 193 -28.03 -0.32 -0.94
C THR A 193 -27.11 0.24 -2.02
N LYS A 194 -26.82 -0.57 -3.04
CA LYS A 194 -25.89 -0.25 -4.14
C LYS A 194 -26.23 1.01 -4.93
N SER A 195 -27.50 1.44 -4.91
CA SER A 195 -27.96 2.69 -5.53
C SER A 195 -27.62 3.95 -4.74
N SER A 196 -27.20 3.82 -3.48
CA SER A 196 -26.76 4.96 -2.67
C SER A 196 -25.43 5.50 -3.21
N THR A 197 -25.19 6.79 -3.08
CA THR A 197 -23.94 7.39 -3.56
C THR A 197 -22.92 7.58 -2.44
N ARG A 198 -21.63 7.46 -2.78
CA ARG A 198 -20.45 7.70 -1.91
C ARG A 198 -19.24 8.11 -2.74
N ARG A 199 -18.16 8.48 -2.05
CA ARG A 199 -16.87 8.83 -2.65
C ARG A 199 -16.11 7.60 -3.14
N VAL A 200 -15.21 7.81 -4.09
CA VAL A 200 -14.28 6.78 -4.59
C VAL A 200 -12.86 7.33 -4.53
N ARG A 201 -12.00 6.67 -3.76
CA ARG A 201 -10.55 6.84 -3.82
C ARG A 201 -9.94 5.60 -4.46
N PRO A 202 -9.45 5.68 -5.71
CA PRO A 202 -8.81 4.54 -6.35
C PRO A 202 -7.48 4.17 -5.65
N VAL A 203 -7.07 2.92 -5.85
CA VAL A 203 -5.78 2.37 -5.42
C VAL A 203 -5.13 1.66 -6.60
N ARG A 204 -3.80 1.62 -6.61
CA ARG A 204 -3.01 0.74 -7.49
C ARG A 204 -1.99 -0.06 -6.68
N SER A 205 -1.48 -1.12 -7.30
CA SER A 205 -0.49 -2.03 -6.71
C SER A 205 0.75 -2.14 -7.60
N PHE A 206 1.95 -2.20 -7.02
CA PHE A 206 3.20 -2.37 -7.77
C PHE A 206 4.35 -2.94 -6.93
#